data_AF-A0A952V2Q7-F1
#
_entry.id   AF-A0A952V2Q7-F1
#
_cell.length_a   1.000
_cell.length_b   1.000
_cell.length_c   1.000
_cell.angle_alpha   90.00
_cell.angle_beta   90.00
_cell.angle_gamma   90.00
#
_symmetry.space_group_name_H-M   'P 1'
#
loop_
_entity.id
_entity.type
_entity.pdbx_description
1 polymer ?
#
loop_
_entity_poly.entity_id
_entity_poly.type
_entity_poly.pdbx_seq_one_letter_code
_entity_poly.pdbx_strand_id
1 'polypeptide(L)'
;MKVIFLDIDGVLNSQAWLDRARGGAAAALLDPSLEASWLDMLDPECVARLDRLAARHDAKVVISSSWRLMLAPETIARMLREKGFNGEVIGATTRLEGLVRGNVTERGHQIAHWLAASASVESFVILDDATDMAHLGARHVHTSFAVGLTDADVERASELLARGSDSSAGSGSDSGSGSGSGSDSGSGSERA
;
A
#
# COMPACT_ATOMS: atom_id res chain seq x y z
N MET A 1 -11.89 -4.25 -8.46
CA MET A 1 -11.20 -5.27 -7.63
C MET A 1 -10.74 -4.70 -6.29
N LYS A 2 -10.52 -5.55 -5.28
CA LYS A 2 -9.91 -5.15 -3.99
C LYS A 2 -8.43 -5.51 -3.91
N VAL A 3 -7.63 -4.70 -3.23
CA VAL A 3 -6.16 -4.85 -3.19
C VAL A 3 -5.61 -4.79 -1.77
N ILE A 4 -4.67 -5.67 -1.45
CA ILE A 4 -3.82 -5.61 -0.25
C ILE A 4 -2.41 -5.21 -0.71
N PHE A 5 -1.96 -4.03 -0.32
CA PHE A 5 -0.55 -3.64 -0.46
C PHE A 5 0.21 -4.23 0.73
N LEU A 6 1.16 -5.11 0.43
CA LEU A 6 1.79 -5.98 1.41
C LEU A 6 3.27 -5.63 1.56
N ASP A 7 3.67 -5.11 2.71
CA ASP A 7 5.06 -5.25 3.17
C ASP A 7 5.30 -6.66 3.75
N ILE A 8 6.56 -7.03 3.94
CA ILE A 8 6.97 -8.34 4.45
C ILE A 8 7.64 -8.19 5.81
N ASP A 9 8.64 -7.31 5.91
CA ASP A 9 9.32 -7.07 7.18
C ASP A 9 8.34 -6.43 8.17
N GLY A 10 8.22 -7.01 9.37
CA GLY A 10 7.26 -6.54 10.38
C GLY A 10 5.78 -6.78 10.06
N VAL A 11 5.48 -7.51 8.98
CA VAL A 11 4.13 -7.98 8.63
C VAL A 11 4.10 -9.51 8.59
N LEU A 12 4.86 -10.12 7.68
CA LEU A 12 4.94 -11.57 7.52
C LEU A 12 6.19 -12.18 8.16
N ASN A 13 7.06 -11.34 8.71
CA ASN A 13 8.09 -11.73 9.64
C ASN A 13 8.10 -10.75 10.83
N SER A 14 8.74 -11.16 11.91
CA SER A 14 8.82 -10.36 13.13
C SER A 14 10.00 -10.79 13.99
N GLN A 15 10.41 -9.95 14.93
CA GLN A 15 11.41 -10.30 15.94
C GLN A 15 11.01 -11.59 16.67
N ALA A 16 9.75 -11.70 17.10
CA ALA A 16 9.24 -12.90 17.77
C ALA A 16 9.35 -14.17 16.89
N TRP A 17 9.10 -14.08 15.59
CA TRP A 17 9.31 -15.20 14.68
C TRP A 17 10.79 -15.55 14.54
N LEU A 18 11.65 -14.56 14.32
CA LEU A 18 13.08 -14.78 14.11
C LEU A 18 13.74 -15.40 15.37
N ASP A 19 13.32 -14.97 16.56
CA ASP A 19 13.79 -15.55 17.82
C ASP A 19 13.32 -17.01 17.98
N ARG A 20 12.05 -17.30 17.68
CA ARG A 20 11.46 -18.66 17.85
C ARG A 20 11.95 -19.66 16.81
N ALA A 21 11.98 -19.28 15.54
CA ALA A 21 12.26 -20.17 14.42
C ALA A 21 13.71 -20.65 14.41
N ARG A 22 14.61 -19.91 15.07
CA ARG A 22 16.07 -20.12 14.94
C ARG A 22 16.82 -20.09 16.27
N GLY A 23 16.12 -20.31 17.39
CA GLY A 23 16.74 -20.52 18.71
C GLY A 23 17.59 -19.35 19.22
N GLY A 24 17.24 -18.11 18.85
CA GLY A 24 17.91 -16.89 19.33
C GLY A 24 19.26 -16.53 18.69
N ALA A 25 19.81 -17.34 17.77
CA ALA A 25 21.08 -17.05 17.07
C ALA A 25 20.91 -16.44 15.66
N ALA A 26 19.67 -16.04 15.34
CA ALA A 26 19.09 -15.98 13.99
C ALA A 26 19.67 -14.97 13.00
N ALA A 27 20.24 -13.85 13.46
CA ALA A 27 20.70 -12.80 12.55
C ALA A 27 22.01 -13.16 11.81
N ALA A 28 22.82 -14.09 12.35
CA ALA A 28 24.17 -14.37 11.84
C ALA A 28 24.22 -15.43 10.72
N LEU A 29 23.10 -16.10 10.40
CA LEU A 29 23.06 -17.24 9.47
C LEU A 29 22.23 -16.99 8.21
N LEU A 30 21.68 -15.80 8.02
CA LEU A 30 21.00 -15.44 6.77
C LEU A 30 22.06 -15.21 5.70
N ASP A 31 22.16 -16.16 4.76
CA ASP A 31 22.86 -15.93 3.51
C ASP A 31 21.86 -15.33 2.51
N PRO A 32 21.94 -14.02 2.20
CA PRO A 32 21.01 -13.37 1.28
C PRO A 32 21.15 -13.88 -0.16
N SER A 33 22.22 -14.63 -0.48
CA SER A 33 22.39 -15.30 -1.77
C SER A 33 21.61 -16.62 -1.88
N LEU A 34 21.13 -17.17 -0.76
CA LEU A 34 20.34 -18.39 -0.73
C LEU A 34 18.85 -18.09 -0.61
N GLU A 35 18.08 -18.57 -1.57
CA GLU A 35 16.62 -18.41 -1.58
C GLU A 35 15.94 -18.99 -0.33
N ALA A 36 16.45 -20.11 0.18
CA ALA A 36 15.97 -20.75 1.40
C ALA A 36 16.04 -19.81 2.63
N SER A 37 17.03 -18.92 2.68
CA SER A 37 17.14 -17.93 3.76
C SER A 37 15.93 -16.99 3.79
N TRP A 38 15.50 -16.51 2.62
CA TRP A 38 14.33 -15.65 2.47
C TRP A 38 13.03 -16.40 2.78
N LEU A 39 12.90 -17.63 2.28
CA LEU A 39 11.74 -18.47 2.56
C LEU A 39 11.57 -18.70 4.07
N ASP A 40 12.65 -19.00 4.78
CA ASP A 40 12.61 -19.21 6.23
C ASP A 40 12.24 -17.95 7.03
N MET A 41 12.49 -16.75 6.50
CA MET A 41 12.10 -15.51 7.17
C MET A 41 10.57 -15.35 7.24
N LEU A 42 9.80 -16.00 6.36
CA LEU A 42 8.34 -15.91 6.38
C LEU A 42 7.74 -16.77 7.51
N ASP A 43 7.02 -16.11 8.41
CA ASP A 43 6.20 -16.72 9.45
C ASP A 43 4.93 -17.33 8.82
N PRO A 44 4.76 -18.66 8.84
CA PRO A 44 3.60 -19.31 8.26
C PRO A 44 2.27 -18.92 8.95
N GLU A 45 2.28 -18.48 10.21
CA GLU A 45 1.07 -18.03 10.90
C GLU A 45 0.60 -16.67 10.38
N CYS A 46 1.55 -15.74 10.15
CA CYS A 46 1.24 -14.46 9.53
C CYS A 46 0.78 -14.63 8.07
N VAL A 47 1.38 -15.58 7.33
CA VAL A 47 0.93 -15.93 5.98
C VAL A 47 -0.50 -16.50 5.98
N ALA A 48 -0.85 -17.36 6.94
CA ALA A 48 -2.21 -17.88 7.08
C ALA A 48 -3.24 -16.79 7.41
N ARG A 49 -2.86 -15.76 8.18
CA ARG A 49 -3.68 -14.57 8.43
C ARG A 49 -3.91 -13.76 7.16
N LEU A 50 -2.86 -13.53 6.36
CA LEU A 50 -2.96 -12.88 5.05
C LEU A 50 -3.87 -13.67 4.10
N ASP A 51 -3.71 -15.00 4.03
CA ASP A 51 -4.52 -15.88 3.18
C ASP A 51 -6.02 -15.77 3.52
N ARG A 52 -6.36 -15.86 4.81
CA ARG A 52 -7.74 -15.65 5.29
C ARG A 52 -8.31 -14.29 4.91
N LEU A 53 -7.51 -13.23 5.07
CA LEU A 53 -7.94 -11.87 4.73
C LEU A 53 -8.21 -11.72 3.22
N ALA A 54 -7.30 -12.21 2.39
CA ALA A 54 -7.42 -12.17 0.94
C ALA A 54 -8.65 -12.97 0.47
N ALA A 55 -8.80 -14.21 0.96
CA ALA A 55 -9.93 -15.07 0.61
C ALA A 55 -11.29 -14.49 1.04
N ARG A 56 -11.36 -13.88 2.24
CA ARG A 56 -12.60 -13.27 2.76
C ARG A 56 -13.14 -12.15 1.87
N HIS A 57 -12.27 -11.46 1.15
CA HIS A 57 -12.63 -10.26 0.38
C HIS A 57 -12.44 -10.41 -1.13
N ASP A 58 -12.03 -11.58 -1.61
CA ASP A 58 -11.56 -11.78 -2.99
C ASP A 58 -10.52 -10.70 -3.38
N ALA A 59 -9.60 -10.44 -2.45
CA ALA A 59 -8.61 -9.38 -2.59
C ALA A 59 -7.31 -9.92 -3.18
N LYS A 60 -6.73 -9.15 -4.10
CA LYS A 60 -5.44 -9.44 -4.71
C LYS A 60 -4.31 -8.76 -3.96
N VAL A 61 -3.11 -9.33 -4.01
CA VAL A 61 -1.93 -8.79 -3.32
C VAL A 61 -1.03 -8.05 -4.29
N VAL A 62 -0.55 -6.87 -3.87
CA VAL A 62 0.54 -6.14 -4.52
C VAL A 62 1.70 -6.07 -3.54
N ILE A 63 2.88 -6.54 -3.95
CA ILE A 63 4.08 -6.47 -3.12
C ILE A 63 4.52 -5.02 -2.97
N SER A 64 4.40 -4.52 -1.76
CA SER A 64 4.87 -3.23 -1.31
C SER A 64 5.95 -3.47 -0.27
N SER A 65 6.98 -4.23 -0.61
CA SER A 65 8.11 -4.55 0.29
C SER A 65 9.48 -4.25 -0.31
N SER A 66 10.47 -3.91 0.52
CA SER A 66 11.86 -3.77 0.11
C SER A 66 12.43 -5.05 -0.53
N TRP A 67 11.87 -6.21 -0.21
CA TRP A 67 12.24 -7.50 -0.81
C TRP A 67 12.21 -7.50 -2.33
N ARG A 68 11.30 -6.72 -2.95
CA ARG A 68 11.18 -6.59 -4.41
C ARG A 68 12.42 -5.98 -5.09
N LEU A 69 13.35 -5.43 -4.30
CA LEU A 69 14.62 -4.87 -4.78
C LEU A 69 15.68 -5.96 -4.94
N MET A 70 15.51 -7.09 -4.26
CA MET A 70 16.45 -8.21 -4.26
C MET A 70 15.86 -9.44 -4.95
N LEU A 71 14.52 -9.56 -4.96
CA LEU A 71 13.79 -10.69 -5.50
C LEU A 71 12.78 -10.22 -6.55
N ALA A 72 12.65 -10.99 -7.62
CA ALA A 72 11.55 -10.80 -8.57
C ALA A 72 10.19 -11.01 -7.85
N PRO A 73 9.13 -10.24 -8.18
CA PRO A 73 7.81 -10.41 -7.59
C PRO A 73 7.26 -11.84 -7.70
N GLU A 74 7.58 -12.55 -8.78
CA GLU A 74 7.17 -13.94 -9.02
C GLU A 74 7.84 -14.90 -8.02
N THR A 75 9.09 -14.62 -7.64
CA THR A 75 9.82 -15.39 -6.61
C THR A 75 9.16 -15.19 -5.25
N ILE A 76 8.82 -13.94 -4.89
CA ILE A 76 8.11 -13.63 -3.64
C ILE A 76 6.74 -14.33 -3.62
N ALA A 77 5.99 -14.26 -4.72
CA ALA A 77 4.68 -14.92 -4.85
C ALA A 77 4.77 -16.45 -4.69
N ARG A 78 5.83 -17.08 -5.21
CA ARG A 78 6.09 -18.51 -5.01
C ARG A 78 6.41 -18.82 -3.55
N MET A 79 7.27 -18.04 -2.89
CA MET A 79 7.58 -18.24 -1.47
C MET A 79 6.34 -18.13 -0.58
N LEU A 80 5.47 -17.14 -0.84
CA LEU A 80 4.19 -17.01 -0.14
C LEU A 80 3.33 -18.27 -0.33
N ARG A 81 3.27 -18.81 -1.54
CA ARG A 81 2.53 -20.05 -1.84
C ARG A 81 3.12 -21.27 -1.13
N GLU A 82 4.44 -21.39 -1.08
CA GLU A 82 5.13 -22.44 -0.32
C GLU A 82 4.84 -22.34 1.19
N LYS A 83 4.51 -21.14 1.69
CA LYS A 83 4.09 -20.90 3.07
C LYS A 83 2.57 -20.98 3.29
N GLY A 84 1.80 -21.36 2.27
CA GLY A 84 0.37 -21.62 2.37
C GLY A 84 -0.55 -20.49 1.89
N PHE A 85 -0.04 -19.46 1.22
CA PHE A 85 -0.87 -18.44 0.57
C PHE A 85 -1.48 -18.95 -0.74
N ASN A 86 -2.80 -18.96 -0.83
CA ASN A 86 -3.57 -19.43 -2.00
C ASN A 86 -4.11 -18.28 -2.86
N GLY A 87 -3.97 -17.03 -2.41
CA GLY A 87 -4.41 -15.86 -3.15
C GLY A 87 -3.52 -15.50 -4.35
N GLU A 88 -3.91 -14.44 -5.05
CA GLU A 88 -3.24 -13.96 -6.26
C GLU A 88 -2.35 -12.75 -5.94
N VAL A 89 -1.06 -12.85 -6.27
CA VAL A 89 -0.14 -11.70 -6.31
C VAL A 89 -0.14 -11.15 -7.73
N ILE A 90 -0.53 -9.89 -7.91
CA ILE A 90 -0.72 -9.25 -9.22
C ILE A 90 0.40 -8.28 -9.62
N GLY A 91 1.44 -8.18 -8.80
CA GLY A 91 2.61 -7.36 -9.11
C GLY A 91 3.23 -6.76 -7.85
N ALA A 92 4.01 -5.71 -8.06
CA ALA A 92 4.70 -4.98 -7.01
C ALA A 92 4.70 -3.48 -7.29
N THR A 93 4.85 -2.66 -6.24
CA THR A 93 5.10 -1.22 -6.41
C THR A 93 6.50 -0.98 -6.98
N THR A 94 6.71 0.15 -7.67
CA THR A 94 8.02 0.52 -8.21
C THR A 94 8.70 1.58 -7.33
N ARG A 95 10.03 1.66 -7.38
CA ARG A 95 10.70 2.86 -6.88
C ARG A 95 10.41 4.02 -7.83
N LEU A 96 10.15 5.20 -7.26
CA LEU A 96 9.95 6.43 -8.02
C LEU A 96 11.21 7.30 -7.92
N GLU A 97 12.36 6.73 -8.27
CA GLU A 97 13.63 7.46 -8.30
C GLU A 97 13.55 8.61 -9.33
N GLY A 98 13.91 9.83 -8.93
CA GLY A 98 13.95 11.00 -9.82
C GLY A 98 12.62 11.73 -10.06
N LEU A 99 11.48 11.21 -9.56
CA LEU A 99 10.16 11.88 -9.66
C LEU A 99 9.93 12.94 -8.59
N VAL A 100 10.64 12.85 -7.46
CA VAL A 100 10.63 13.85 -6.39
C VAL A 100 12.06 14.36 -6.22
N ARG A 101 12.28 15.68 -6.34
CA ARG A 101 13.61 16.27 -6.14
C ARG A 101 14.03 16.06 -4.68
N GLY A 102 15.09 15.26 -4.49
CA GLY A 102 15.94 15.34 -3.31
C GLY A 102 15.68 14.37 -2.16
N ASN A 103 14.81 13.34 -2.25
CA ASN A 103 14.74 12.29 -1.22
C ASN A 103 14.07 11.00 -1.70
N VAL A 104 14.35 9.90 -0.98
CA VAL A 104 13.66 8.61 -1.06
C VAL A 104 12.14 8.85 -1.11
N THR A 105 11.47 8.28 -2.10
CA THR A 105 10.01 8.40 -2.20
C THR A 105 9.34 7.54 -1.16
N GLU A 106 8.58 8.18 -0.27
CA GLU A 106 7.75 7.51 0.75
C GLU A 106 6.88 6.42 0.13
N ARG A 107 6.63 5.34 0.88
CA ARG A 107 5.85 4.21 0.42
C ARG A 107 4.48 4.59 -0.11
N GLY A 108 3.81 5.51 0.56
CA GLY A 108 2.50 6.03 0.15
C GLY A 108 2.49 6.54 -1.30
N HIS A 109 3.56 7.22 -1.74
CA HIS A 109 3.67 7.72 -3.11
C HIS A 109 3.87 6.60 -4.13
N GLN A 110 4.63 5.55 -3.78
CA GLN A 110 4.83 4.38 -4.63
C GLN A 110 3.52 3.60 -4.83
N ILE A 111 2.74 3.47 -3.76
CA ILE A 111 1.40 2.86 -3.78
C ILE A 111 0.44 3.73 -4.63
N ALA A 112 0.42 5.04 -4.41
CA ALA A 112 -0.42 5.96 -5.19
C ALA A 112 -0.11 5.91 -6.70
N HIS A 113 1.17 5.80 -7.07
CA HIS A 113 1.58 5.62 -8.46
C HIS A 113 1.06 4.29 -9.03
N TRP A 114 1.15 3.19 -8.28
CA TRP A 114 0.59 1.90 -8.73
C TRP A 114 -0.93 1.98 -8.90
N LEU A 115 -1.64 2.62 -7.97
CA LEU A 115 -3.09 2.82 -8.04
C LEU A 115 -3.49 3.61 -9.30
N ALA A 116 -2.76 4.67 -9.62
CA ALA A 116 -3.04 5.51 -10.80
C ALA A 116 -2.86 4.76 -12.13
N ALA A 117 -1.96 3.77 -12.18
CA ALA A 117 -1.69 2.97 -13.37
C ALA A 117 -2.59 1.73 -13.48
N SER A 118 -3.37 1.40 -12.45
CA SER A 118 -4.13 0.15 -12.35
C SER A 118 -5.59 0.32 -12.74
N ALA A 119 -6.17 -0.72 -13.34
CA ALA A 119 -7.61 -0.76 -13.62
C ALA A 119 -8.43 -0.82 -12.31
N SER A 120 -9.61 -0.18 -12.33
CA SER A 120 -10.58 0.00 -11.23
C SER A 120 -10.32 -0.78 -9.94
N VAL A 121 -9.63 -0.12 -9.00
CA VAL A 121 -9.50 -0.57 -7.60
C VAL A 121 -10.68 0.01 -6.81
N GLU A 122 -11.56 -0.85 -6.34
CA GLU A 122 -12.78 -0.49 -5.59
C GLU A 122 -12.50 -0.26 -4.11
N SER A 123 -11.49 -0.95 -3.57
CA SER A 123 -11.03 -0.75 -2.20
C SER A 123 -9.63 -1.32 -2.03
N PHE A 124 -8.89 -0.80 -1.05
CA PHE A 124 -7.58 -1.31 -0.72
C PHE A 124 -7.23 -1.09 0.74
N VAL A 125 -6.24 -1.85 1.21
CA VAL A 125 -5.60 -1.71 2.50
C VAL A 125 -4.08 -1.81 2.35
N ILE A 126 -3.34 -1.17 3.24
CA ILE A 126 -1.88 -1.26 3.33
C ILE A 126 -1.52 -1.95 4.65
N LEU A 127 -0.76 -3.04 4.57
CA LEU A 127 -0.18 -3.74 5.72
C LEU A 127 1.33 -3.47 5.70
N ASP A 128 1.81 -2.67 6.66
CA ASP A 128 3.20 -2.21 6.71
C ASP A 128 3.51 -1.74 8.15
N ASP A 129 4.71 -1.98 8.67
CA ASP A 129 5.13 -1.53 9.99
C ASP A 129 5.84 -0.16 9.96
N ALA A 130 6.14 0.37 8.78
CA ALA A 130 6.65 1.71 8.58
C ALA A 130 5.53 2.77 8.61
N THR A 131 5.91 4.01 8.88
CA THR A 131 4.96 5.14 9.02
C THR A 131 4.91 6.06 7.81
N ASP A 132 5.57 5.71 6.70
CA ASP A 132 5.75 6.57 5.51
C ASP A 132 4.63 6.38 4.46
N MET A 133 3.38 6.30 4.91
CA MET A 133 2.22 6.12 4.02
C MET A 133 1.69 7.42 3.40
N ALA A 134 2.35 8.55 3.65
CA ALA A 134 2.00 9.87 3.10
C ALA A 134 0.48 10.16 3.23
N HIS A 135 -0.16 10.58 2.14
CA HIS A 135 -1.59 10.87 2.09
C HIS A 135 -2.51 9.63 2.17
N LEU A 136 -1.95 8.42 2.17
CA LEU A 136 -2.71 7.16 2.23
C LEU A 136 -2.86 6.58 3.65
N GLY A 137 -2.42 7.30 4.69
CA GLY A 137 -2.46 6.84 6.08
C GLY A 137 -3.84 6.36 6.57
N ALA A 138 -4.94 6.88 6.04
CA ALA A 138 -6.29 6.42 6.40
C ALA A 138 -6.60 4.96 5.98
N ARG A 139 -5.78 4.39 5.08
CA ARG A 139 -5.90 3.02 4.56
C ARG A 139 -4.80 2.10 5.09
N HIS A 140 -3.97 2.60 6.00
CA HIS A 140 -2.86 1.88 6.60
C HIS A 140 -3.29 1.17 7.88
N VAL A 141 -2.96 -0.12 7.95
CA VAL A 141 -2.95 -0.89 9.19
C VAL A 141 -1.49 -1.00 9.60
N HIS A 142 -1.14 -0.24 10.63
CA HIS A 142 0.22 -0.15 11.14
C HIS A 142 0.53 -1.36 12.01
N THR A 143 1.26 -2.33 11.44
CA THR A 143 1.73 -3.52 12.16
C THR A 143 2.97 -3.18 12.97
N SER A 144 3.57 -4.19 13.62
CA SER A 144 4.78 -4.01 14.41
C SER A 144 5.81 -5.08 14.11
N PHE A 145 7.06 -4.66 13.87
CA PHE A 145 8.18 -5.58 13.76
C PHE A 145 8.32 -6.54 14.96
N ALA A 146 7.83 -6.17 16.15
CA ALA A 146 7.92 -7.03 17.31
C ALA A 146 7.13 -8.35 17.14
N VAL A 147 5.96 -8.29 16.51
CA VAL A 147 4.99 -9.41 16.50
C VAL A 147 4.47 -9.80 15.11
N GLY A 148 4.62 -8.94 14.10
CA GLY A 148 4.08 -9.17 12.76
C GLY A 148 2.57 -8.93 12.69
N LEU A 149 1.92 -9.54 11.69
CA LEU A 149 0.49 -9.43 11.45
C LEU A 149 -0.31 -10.22 12.51
N THR A 150 -1.20 -9.52 13.21
CA THR A 150 -2.07 -10.09 14.24
C THR A 150 -3.52 -10.26 13.75
N ASP A 151 -4.35 -10.99 14.49
CA ASP A 151 -5.78 -11.09 14.16
C ASP A 151 -6.52 -9.76 14.33
N ALA A 152 -6.05 -8.87 15.22
CA ALA A 152 -6.61 -7.52 15.34
C ALA A 152 -6.34 -6.67 14.09
N ASP A 153 -5.14 -6.79 13.52
CA ASP A 153 -4.77 -6.15 12.26
C ASP A 153 -5.62 -6.68 11.10
N VAL A 154 -5.86 -7.99 11.06
CA VAL A 154 -6.71 -8.63 10.06
C VAL A 154 -8.15 -8.09 10.12
N GLU A 155 -8.74 -7.97 11.31
CA GLU A 155 -10.09 -7.41 11.43
C GLU A 155 -10.13 -5.93 11.03
N ARG A 156 -9.13 -5.14 11.43
CA ARG A 156 -9.01 -3.75 11.00
C ARG A 156 -8.87 -3.61 9.48
N ALA A 157 -8.07 -4.48 8.86
CA ALA A 157 -7.90 -4.51 7.41
C ALA A 157 -9.19 -4.92 6.70
N SER A 158 -9.91 -5.89 7.25
CA SER A 158 -11.20 -6.34 6.76
C SER A 158 -12.24 -5.22 6.73
N GLU A 159 -12.29 -4.38 7.76
CA GLU A 159 -13.15 -3.19 7.79
C GLU A 159 -12.80 -2.17 6.70
N LEU A 160 -11.51 -1.97 6.42
CA LEU A 160 -11.06 -1.06 5.36
C LEU A 160 -11.41 -1.57 3.97
N LEU A 161 -11.25 -2.87 3.74
CA LEU A 161 -11.60 -3.54 2.48
C LEU A 161 -13.11 -3.59 2.24
N ALA A 162 -13.92 -3.65 3.30
CA ALA A 162 -15.38 -3.61 3.20
C ALA A 162 -15.93 -2.22 2.83
N ARG A 163 -15.21 -1.14 3.18
CA ARG A 163 -15.54 0.23 2.77
C ARG A 163 -15.06 0.44 1.34
N GLY A 164 -15.97 0.75 0.40
CA GLY A 164 -15.58 1.18 -0.94
C GLY A 164 -14.69 2.43 -0.88
N SER A 165 -13.85 2.67 -1.89
CA SER A 165 -13.12 3.93 -2.02
C SER A 165 -14.15 5.04 -2.27
N ASP A 166 -14.42 5.84 -1.24
CA ASP A 166 -15.31 6.99 -1.33
C ASP A 166 -14.85 7.89 -2.48
N SER A 167 -15.64 7.88 -3.55
CA SER A 167 -15.51 8.77 -4.68
C SER A 167 -16.23 10.07 -4.32
N SER A 168 -15.70 10.84 -3.38
CA SER A 168 -16.25 12.15 -3.04
C SER A 168 -15.15 13.21 -2.95
N ALA A 169 -14.51 13.48 -4.08
CA ALA A 169 -14.05 14.84 -4.37
C ALA A 169 -15.27 15.60 -4.90
N GLY A 170 -15.89 16.41 -4.03
CA GLY A 170 -17.04 17.22 -4.38
C GLY A 170 -16.73 18.15 -5.54
N SER A 171 -17.45 17.98 -6.64
CA SER A 171 -17.63 18.99 -7.66
C SER A 171 -18.39 20.17 -7.06
N GLY A 172 -17.66 21.16 -6.56
CA GLY A 172 -18.16 22.50 -6.31
C GLY A 172 -18.34 23.23 -7.63
N SER A 173 -19.44 22.96 -8.33
CA SER A 173 -19.94 23.82 -9.40
C SER A 173 -20.62 25.02 -8.76
N ASP A 174 -19.92 26.14 -8.62
CA ASP A 174 -20.56 27.43 -8.38
C ASP A 174 -20.80 28.12 -9.73
N SER A 175 -21.97 27.83 -10.31
CA SER A 175 -22.51 28.54 -11.46
C SER A 175 -23.44 29.65 -10.96
N GLY A 176 -22.86 30.80 -10.63
CA GLY A 176 -23.57 32.06 -10.42
C GLY A 176 -23.57 32.88 -11.71
N SER A 177 -24.58 32.67 -12.57
CA SER A 177 -24.89 33.56 -13.69
C SER A 177 -25.66 34.78 -13.17
N GLY A 178 -25.13 35.98 -13.41
CA GLY A 178 -25.79 37.27 -13.19
C GLY A 178 -25.53 38.19 -14.38
N SER A 179 -26.55 38.29 -15.22
CA SER A 179 -26.58 38.88 -16.57
C SER A 179 -26.65 40.41 -16.60
N GLY A 180 -26.09 41.00 -17.66
CA GLY A 180 -26.51 42.25 -18.32
C GLY A 180 -26.37 43.57 -17.54
N SER A 181 -26.09 44.72 -18.13
CA SER A 181 -26.19 45.18 -19.52
C SER A 181 -25.47 46.51 -19.62
N GLY A 182 -24.80 46.76 -20.75
CA GLY A 182 -24.16 48.03 -21.05
C GLY A 182 -25.13 49.13 -21.48
N SER A 183 -24.66 50.36 -21.41
CA SER A 183 -25.04 51.42 -22.34
C SER A 183 -23.96 52.51 -22.31
N ASP A 184 -23.33 52.64 -23.47
CA ASP A 184 -22.47 53.71 -23.93
C ASP A 184 -23.28 55.01 -24.10
N SER A 185 -22.70 56.15 -23.70
CA SER A 185 -23.08 57.46 -24.21
C SER A 185 -21.96 58.47 -23.88
N GLY A 186 -21.16 58.77 -24.89
CA GLY A 186 -20.29 59.95 -24.88
C GLY A 186 -21.08 61.24 -25.00
N SER A 187 -20.54 62.30 -24.39
CA SER A 187 -20.80 63.69 -24.76
C SER A 187 -19.67 64.53 -24.17
N GLY A 188 -18.95 65.23 -25.05
CA GLY A 188 -17.87 66.13 -24.67
C GLY A 188 -18.33 67.53 -24.29
N SER A 189 -17.31 68.38 -24.15
CA SER A 189 -17.29 69.85 -24.17
C SER A 189 -17.10 70.58 -22.83
N GLU A 190 -15.94 71.23 -22.77
CA GLU A 190 -15.70 72.64 -22.41
C GLU A 190 -15.42 73.10 -20.96
N ARG A 191 -14.26 73.78 -20.86
CA ARG A 191 -13.87 74.94 -20.02
C ARG A 191 -13.66 74.63 -18.52
N ALA A 192 -12.62 75.11 -17.84
CA ALA A 192 -11.67 76.20 -18.07
C ALA A 192 -10.28 75.85 -17.49
#